data_AF-A0A6A5GXQ2-F1
#
_entry.id   AF-A0A6A5GXQ2-F1
#
_cell.length_a   1.000
_cell.length_b   1.000
_cell.length_c   1.000
_cell.angle_alpha   90.00
_cell.angle_beta   90.00
_cell.angle_gamma   90.00
#
_symmetry.space_group_name_H-M   'P 1'
#
loop_
_entity.id
_entity.type
_entity.pdbx_description
1 polymer ?
#
loop_
_entity_poly.entity_id
_entity_poly.type
_entity_poly.pdbx_seq_one_letter_code
_entity_poly.pdbx_strand_id
1 'polypeptide(L)'
;MLNTLITCLLLVPRLYAEISTPDSTLKAANLEDSSNVTTLPLFDLDEQLSKINNSCLPRTDYKQLSSDFVTGPIANRYNRQLLEKAHRAIGLRELRAVLGFYISVEWTNEYQPSDKDFTDDLTIEKYYEFIESEKRHVSRTSSYFHESQFLSGIEFLDKHLPAVRNVYRRYFEGIRRHPDPRMTSYDLGQMLKKYDVISGRVYHAIRGVVDKQEFDLCSGTELKENDEKGNLQESLSIDQL
;
A
#
# COMPACT_ATOMS: atom_id res chain seq x y z
N MET A 1 16.02 -7.95 -49.23
CA MET A 1 16.07 -9.32 -48.66
C MET A 1 17.47 -9.59 -48.15
N LEU A 2 17.68 -9.61 -46.84
CA LEU A 2 18.49 -10.61 -46.13
C LEU A 2 18.20 -10.46 -44.62
N ASN A 3 17.57 -11.49 -44.06
CA ASN A 3 17.31 -11.65 -42.64
C ASN A 3 18.61 -12.09 -41.95
N THR A 4 19.04 -11.38 -40.90
CA THR A 4 20.08 -11.89 -40.01
C THR A 4 19.53 -11.89 -38.59
N LEU A 5 19.13 -13.08 -38.14
CA LEU A 5 18.52 -13.37 -36.86
C LEU A 5 19.64 -13.77 -35.90
N ILE A 6 20.03 -12.87 -34.98
CA ILE A 6 21.09 -13.15 -33.99
C ILE A 6 20.43 -13.86 -32.80
N THR A 7 20.70 -15.15 -32.69
CA THR A 7 20.28 -16.02 -31.59
C THR A 7 21.30 -15.91 -30.46
N CYS A 8 20.96 -15.23 -29.35
CA CYS A 8 21.78 -15.23 -28.14
C CYS A 8 21.48 -16.48 -27.31
N LEU A 9 22.39 -17.46 -27.37
CA LEU A 9 22.43 -18.62 -26.48
C LEU A 9 22.85 -18.19 -25.06
N LEU A 10 21.97 -18.42 -24.09
CA LEU A 10 22.23 -18.28 -22.65
C LEU A 10 23.15 -19.41 -22.17
N LEU A 11 24.39 -19.09 -21.80
CA LEU A 11 25.27 -19.98 -21.04
C LEU A 11 25.25 -19.57 -19.56
N VAL A 12 24.58 -20.37 -18.74
CA VAL A 12 24.63 -20.27 -17.27
C VAL A 12 25.68 -21.27 -16.76
N PRO A 13 26.79 -20.85 -16.14
CA PRO A 13 27.61 -21.76 -15.37
C PRO A 13 26.91 -22.06 -14.03
N ARG A 14 26.61 -23.34 -13.78
CA ARG A 14 26.24 -23.86 -12.46
C ARG A 14 27.50 -23.94 -11.60
N LEU A 15 27.58 -23.12 -10.56
CA LEU A 15 28.53 -23.34 -9.47
C LEU A 15 27.84 -24.19 -8.40
N TYR A 16 28.27 -25.45 -8.31
CA TYR A 16 28.07 -26.29 -7.13
C TYR A 16 29.09 -25.86 -6.08
N ALA A 17 28.64 -25.57 -4.86
CA ALA A 17 29.51 -25.46 -3.69
C ALA A 17 29.18 -26.61 -2.72
N GLU A 18 30.22 -27.36 -2.38
CA GLU A 18 30.23 -28.49 -1.44
C GLU A 18 29.83 -28.06 -0.03
N ILE A 19 29.05 -28.91 0.62
CA ILE A 19 28.72 -28.86 2.04
C ILE A 19 29.88 -29.55 2.79
N SER A 20 30.57 -28.82 3.66
CA SER A 20 31.45 -29.39 4.68
C SER A 20 30.75 -29.33 6.03
N THR A 21 30.41 -30.49 6.56
CA THR A 21 29.97 -30.69 7.95
C THR A 21 31.16 -30.63 8.90
N PRO A 22 30.94 -30.15 10.14
CA PRO A 22 31.58 -30.79 11.28
C PRO A 22 30.55 -31.36 12.25
N ASP A 23 30.98 -32.50 12.79
CA ASP A 23 30.38 -33.39 13.76
C ASP A 23 30.21 -32.76 15.16
N SER A 24 29.71 -33.57 16.07
CA SER A 24 28.65 -33.33 17.04
C SER A 24 29.08 -33.08 18.50
N THR A 25 28.07 -32.68 19.29
CA THR A 25 27.87 -33.01 20.72
C THR A 25 28.44 -32.04 21.77
N LEU A 26 27.55 -31.29 22.46
CA LEU A 26 27.33 -31.48 23.91
C LEU A 26 26.08 -30.74 24.47
N LYS A 27 25.31 -31.53 25.25
CA LYS A 27 24.41 -31.20 26.37
C LYS A 27 23.14 -30.35 26.15
N ALA A 28 22.03 -31.10 26.12
CA ALA A 28 20.75 -30.68 26.66
C ALA A 28 20.86 -30.23 28.13
N ALA A 29 20.28 -29.07 28.42
CA ALA A 29 19.74 -28.75 29.73
C ALA A 29 18.35 -28.16 29.50
N ASN A 30 17.35 -28.91 29.95
CA ASN A 30 15.96 -28.46 30.03
C ASN A 30 15.89 -27.24 30.95
N LEU A 31 15.27 -26.17 30.48
CA LEU A 31 14.61 -25.20 31.34
C LEU A 31 13.21 -25.00 30.76
N GLU A 32 12.25 -25.72 31.35
CA GLU A 32 10.86 -25.30 31.30
C GLU A 32 10.80 -23.93 31.98
N ASP A 33 10.41 -22.90 31.23
CA ASP A 33 9.80 -21.72 31.83
C ASP A 33 8.48 -21.44 31.12
N SER A 34 7.43 -21.85 31.80
CA SER A 34 6.04 -21.53 31.51
C SER A 34 5.86 -20.02 31.68
N SER A 35 5.96 -19.30 30.57
CA SER A 35 5.34 -17.99 30.45
C SER A 35 4.27 -18.08 29.38
N ASN A 36 3.01 -18.11 29.83
CA ASN A 36 1.85 -17.85 28.99
C ASN A 36 1.96 -16.42 28.45
N VAL A 37 2.75 -16.24 27.40
CA VAL A 37 2.72 -15.06 26.57
C VAL A 37 1.42 -15.17 25.79
N THR A 38 0.37 -14.53 26.32
CA THR A 38 -0.83 -14.17 25.56
C THR A 38 -0.34 -13.41 24.33
N THR A 39 -0.11 -14.17 23.27
CA THR A 39 0.39 -13.68 22.00
C THR A 39 -0.80 -12.95 21.40
N LEU A 40 -0.86 -11.64 21.62
CA LEU A 40 -1.72 -10.74 20.85
C LEU A 40 -1.64 -11.20 19.39
N PRO A 41 -2.77 -11.38 18.69
CA PRO A 41 -2.77 -11.98 17.37
C PRO A 41 -1.71 -11.29 16.52
N LEU A 42 -0.75 -12.10 16.05
CA LEU A 42 0.29 -11.68 15.14
C LEU A 42 -0.40 -10.89 14.02
N PHE A 43 0.05 -9.67 13.73
CA PHE A 43 -0.51 -8.86 12.66
C PHE A 43 -0.43 -9.66 11.35
N ASP A 44 -1.57 -10.20 10.91
CA ASP A 44 -1.67 -10.94 9.66
C ASP A 44 -1.81 -9.94 8.52
N LEU A 45 -0.67 -9.65 7.88
CA LEU A 45 -0.60 -8.70 6.79
C LEU A 45 -1.49 -9.12 5.60
N ASP A 46 -1.55 -10.41 5.27
CA ASP A 46 -2.31 -10.91 4.13
C ASP A 46 -3.81 -10.80 4.37
N GLU A 47 -4.26 -11.11 5.59
CA GLU A 47 -5.65 -10.91 6.00
C GLU A 47 -6.05 -9.43 5.89
N GLN A 48 -5.20 -8.51 6.37
CA GLN A 48 -5.48 -7.07 6.32
C GLN A 48 -5.50 -6.53 4.89
N LEU A 49 -4.60 -6.97 4.02
CA LEU A 49 -4.59 -6.59 2.60
C LEU A 49 -5.83 -7.13 1.88
N SER A 50 -6.26 -8.36 2.20
CA SER A 50 -7.50 -8.94 1.67
C SER A 50 -8.72 -8.13 2.10
N LYS A 51 -8.79 -7.73 3.38
CA LYS A 51 -9.84 -6.83 3.91
C LYS A 51 -9.87 -5.48 3.20
N ILE A 52 -8.71 -4.86 2.97
CA ILE A 52 -8.63 -3.62 2.19
C ILE A 52 -9.19 -3.87 0.79
N ASN A 53 -8.66 -4.87 0.07
CA ASN A 53 -9.09 -5.18 -1.30
C ASN A 53 -10.61 -5.37 -1.38
N ASN A 54 -11.22 -6.10 -0.46
CA ASN A 54 -12.66 -6.39 -0.47
C ASN A 54 -13.55 -5.24 0.06
N SER A 55 -12.97 -4.13 0.48
CA SER A 55 -13.72 -2.95 0.92
C SER A 55 -14.40 -2.23 -0.25
N CYS A 56 -15.43 -1.46 0.09
CA CYS A 56 -16.14 -0.58 -0.83
C CYS A 56 -16.10 0.87 -0.31
N LEU A 57 -16.01 1.83 -1.22
CA LEU A 57 -16.01 3.25 -0.89
C LEU A 57 -17.45 3.80 -0.96
N PRO A 58 -17.82 4.79 -0.14
CA PRO A 58 -19.10 5.48 -0.32
C PRO A 58 -19.11 6.21 -1.67
N ARG A 59 -20.07 5.87 -2.52
CA ARG A 59 -20.14 6.35 -3.91
C ARG A 59 -20.23 7.88 -4.00
N THR A 60 -20.97 8.51 -3.10
CA THR A 60 -21.13 9.97 -3.05
C THR A 60 -19.80 10.63 -2.71
N ASP A 61 -19.17 10.23 -1.60
CA ASP A 61 -17.88 10.77 -1.15
C ASP A 61 -16.79 10.53 -2.20
N TYR A 62 -16.75 9.33 -2.82
CA TYR A 62 -15.79 9.04 -3.89
C TYR A 62 -15.96 9.97 -5.10
N LYS A 63 -17.21 10.24 -5.54
CA LYS A 63 -17.46 11.18 -6.64
C LYS A 63 -17.10 12.62 -6.27
N GLN A 64 -17.33 13.01 -5.02
CA GLN A 64 -17.05 14.36 -4.54
C GLN A 64 -15.55 14.64 -4.40
N LEU A 65 -14.72 13.60 -4.27
CA LEU A 65 -13.27 13.74 -4.14
C LEU A 65 -12.62 14.56 -5.26
N SER A 66 -13.18 14.55 -6.47
CA SER A 66 -12.71 15.34 -7.60
C SER A 66 -13.68 16.42 -8.08
N SER A 67 -14.85 16.60 -7.44
CA SER A 67 -15.96 17.39 -8.02
C SER A 67 -15.57 18.82 -8.34
N ASP A 68 -14.67 19.38 -7.55
CA ASP A 68 -14.22 20.77 -7.67
C ASP A 68 -13.14 20.95 -8.76
N PHE A 69 -12.63 19.85 -9.32
CA PHE A 69 -11.52 19.82 -10.27
C PHE A 69 -11.91 19.24 -11.63
N VAL A 70 -12.62 18.11 -11.66
CA VAL A 70 -12.99 17.39 -12.87
C VAL A 70 -14.32 16.63 -12.71
N THR A 71 -15.04 16.44 -13.81
CA THR A 71 -16.35 15.77 -13.83
C THR A 71 -16.39 14.63 -14.86
N GLY A 72 -17.45 13.82 -14.82
CA GLY A 72 -17.68 12.74 -15.78
C GLY A 72 -16.64 11.61 -15.69
N PRO A 73 -16.34 10.90 -16.80
CA PRO A 73 -15.37 9.79 -16.81
C PRO A 73 -13.96 10.18 -16.37
N ILE A 74 -13.59 11.45 -16.51
CA ILE A 74 -12.28 11.97 -16.09
C ILE A 74 -12.16 11.98 -14.56
N ALA A 75 -13.27 12.23 -13.84
CA ALA A 75 -13.33 12.19 -12.38
C ALA A 75 -12.90 10.84 -11.81
N ASN A 76 -13.37 9.73 -12.39
CA ASN A 76 -13.00 8.39 -11.94
C ASN A 76 -11.49 8.15 -12.07
N ARG A 77 -10.92 8.50 -13.23
CA ARG A 77 -9.47 8.37 -13.47
C ARG A 77 -8.66 9.25 -12.52
N TYR A 78 -9.13 10.46 -12.26
CA TYR A 78 -8.52 11.38 -11.31
C TYR A 78 -8.51 10.79 -9.90
N ASN A 79 -9.66 10.35 -9.39
CA ASN A 79 -9.78 9.76 -8.06
C ASN A 79 -8.94 8.49 -7.91
N ARG A 80 -8.96 7.61 -8.92
CA ARG A 80 -8.08 6.44 -8.98
C ARG A 80 -6.62 6.83 -8.79
N GLN A 81 -6.12 7.76 -9.60
CA GLN A 81 -4.73 8.21 -9.53
C GLN A 81 -4.41 8.87 -8.18
N LEU A 82 -5.35 9.64 -7.64
CA LEU A 82 -5.20 10.30 -6.35
C LEU A 82 -5.04 9.26 -5.22
N LEU A 83 -5.94 8.27 -5.14
CA LEU A 83 -5.89 7.25 -4.09
C LEU A 83 -4.67 6.32 -4.24
N GLU A 84 -4.29 5.97 -5.48
CA GLU A 84 -3.06 5.21 -5.80
C GLU A 84 -1.77 5.95 -5.37
N LYS A 85 -1.83 7.27 -5.22
CA LYS A 85 -0.70 8.10 -4.80
C LYS A 85 -0.75 8.40 -3.30
N ALA A 86 -1.92 8.70 -2.77
CA ALA A 86 -2.14 9.03 -1.36
C ALA A 86 -1.68 7.92 -0.42
N HIS A 87 -1.96 6.65 -0.75
CA HIS A 87 -1.54 5.52 0.11
C HIS A 87 -0.01 5.43 0.25
N ARG A 88 0.75 5.83 -0.80
CA ARG A 88 2.21 5.80 -0.77
C ARG A 88 2.77 6.83 0.20
N ALA A 89 2.18 8.02 0.23
CA ALA A 89 2.54 9.02 1.24
C ALA A 89 2.18 8.57 2.65
N ILE A 90 1.03 7.94 2.84
CA ILE A 90 0.70 7.33 4.15
C ILE A 90 1.83 6.38 4.54
N GLY A 91 2.29 5.52 3.64
CA GLY A 91 3.42 4.62 3.90
C GLY A 91 4.73 5.33 4.26
N LEU A 92 5.08 6.41 3.57
CA LEU A 92 6.27 7.22 3.91
C LEU A 92 6.11 7.91 5.28
N ARG A 93 4.92 8.44 5.61
CA ARG A 93 4.64 9.02 6.93
C ARG A 93 4.85 8.01 8.05
N GLU A 94 4.28 6.82 7.90
CA GLU A 94 4.41 5.78 8.91
C GLU A 94 5.86 5.30 9.01
N LEU A 95 6.58 5.12 7.89
CA LEU A 95 8.02 4.81 7.92
C LEU A 95 8.81 5.87 8.69
N ARG A 96 8.59 7.16 8.38
CA ARG A 96 9.23 8.30 9.05
C ARG A 96 8.99 8.28 10.56
N ALA A 97 7.75 7.98 10.97
CA ALA A 97 7.39 7.87 12.39
C ALA A 97 8.16 6.76 13.11
N VAL A 98 8.28 5.55 12.51
CA VAL A 98 8.99 4.43 13.17
C VAL A 98 10.52 4.60 13.15
N LEU A 99 11.03 5.44 12.24
CA LEU A 99 12.44 5.86 12.26
C LEU A 99 12.72 6.94 13.33
N GLY A 100 11.69 7.55 13.90
CA GLY A 100 11.82 8.62 14.91
C GLY A 100 12.20 9.97 14.31
N PHE A 101 12.02 10.16 13.00
CA PHE A 101 12.31 11.41 12.30
C PHE A 101 11.17 12.41 12.44
N TYR A 102 11.48 13.70 12.36
CA TYR A 102 10.49 14.76 12.52
C TYR A 102 9.45 14.73 11.40
N ILE A 103 8.16 14.55 11.71
CA ILE A 103 7.11 14.49 10.67
C ILE A 103 6.81 15.89 10.13
N SER A 104 7.25 16.16 8.89
CA SER A 104 6.88 17.40 8.20
C SER A 104 5.41 17.41 7.78
N VAL A 105 4.76 18.57 7.91
CA VAL A 105 3.40 18.81 7.43
C VAL A 105 3.39 19.13 5.93
N GLU A 106 4.49 19.64 5.38
CA GLU A 106 4.59 20.10 3.99
C GLU A 106 4.99 18.93 3.06
N TRP A 107 4.11 18.62 2.10
CA TRP A 107 4.23 17.53 1.13
C TRP A 107 4.73 17.97 -0.24
N THR A 108 4.76 19.27 -0.52
CA THR A 108 5.10 19.83 -1.84
C THR A 108 6.28 20.78 -1.86
N ASN A 109 7.16 20.75 -0.87
CA ASN A 109 8.42 21.44 -1.07
C ASN A 109 9.14 20.76 -2.24
N GLU A 110 9.33 21.54 -3.31
CA GLU A 110 10.08 21.25 -4.53
C GLU A 110 11.56 21.05 -4.23
N TYR A 111 11.89 20.33 -3.16
CA TYR A 111 13.23 19.91 -2.88
C TYR A 111 13.56 18.83 -3.89
N GLN A 112 14.22 19.26 -4.97
CA GLN A 112 14.87 18.41 -5.95
C GLN A 112 16.38 18.44 -5.63
N PRO A 113 16.84 17.66 -4.66
CA PRO A 113 18.26 17.57 -4.37
C PRO A 113 19.00 17.01 -5.57
N SER A 114 20.19 17.54 -5.82
CA SER A 114 21.10 17.06 -6.85
C SER A 114 22.05 16.01 -6.28
N ASP A 115 22.62 15.15 -7.12
CA ASP A 115 23.66 14.20 -6.70
C ASP A 115 24.87 14.89 -6.02
N LYS A 116 25.06 16.19 -6.27
CA LYS A 116 26.11 17.02 -5.65
C LYS A 116 25.82 17.39 -4.21
N ASP A 117 24.58 17.25 -3.77
CA ASP A 117 24.17 17.44 -2.37
C ASP A 117 24.45 16.18 -1.53
N PHE A 118 24.90 15.09 -2.17
CA PHE A 118 25.27 13.85 -1.52
C PHE A 118 26.74 13.88 -1.09
N THR A 119 26.99 14.34 0.14
CA THR A 119 28.29 14.18 0.78
C THR A 119 28.26 12.98 1.73
N ASP A 120 29.40 12.34 1.96
CA ASP A 120 29.54 11.23 2.91
C ASP A 120 29.17 11.62 4.36
N ASP A 121 29.05 12.92 4.64
CA ASP A 121 28.75 13.50 5.95
C ASP A 121 27.25 13.75 6.20
N LEU A 122 26.35 13.35 5.29
CA LEU A 122 24.91 13.50 5.49
C LEU A 122 24.43 12.73 6.71
N THR A 123 23.60 13.37 7.54
CA THR A 123 22.89 12.65 8.62
C THR A 123 21.92 11.63 8.01
N ILE A 124 21.63 10.55 8.75
CA ILE A 124 20.68 9.52 8.29
C ILE A 124 19.29 10.11 7.99
N GLU A 125 18.84 11.11 8.77
CA GLU A 125 17.57 11.80 8.52
C GLU A 125 17.61 12.61 7.22
N LYS A 126 18.73 13.29 6.91
CA LYS A 126 18.89 14.01 5.63
C LYS A 126 18.95 13.06 4.44
N TYR A 127 19.61 11.92 4.60
CA TYR A 127 19.60 10.86 3.59
C TYR A 127 18.18 10.30 3.37
N TYR A 128 17.40 10.12 4.45
CA TYR A 128 15.99 9.74 4.32
C TYR A 128 15.16 10.81 3.60
N GLU A 129 15.28 12.08 3.99
CA GLU A 129 14.56 13.20 3.36
C GLU A 129 14.81 13.30 1.85
N PHE A 130 16.05 13.04 1.44
CA PHE A 130 16.44 12.94 0.04
C PHE A 130 15.65 11.84 -0.68
N ILE A 131 15.74 10.59 -0.19
CA ILE A 131 15.06 9.46 -0.83
C ILE A 131 13.54 9.60 -0.77
N GLU A 132 13.01 10.15 0.33
CA GLU A 132 11.58 10.43 0.48
C GLU A 132 11.13 11.44 -0.58
N SER A 133 11.90 12.50 -0.83
CA SER A 133 11.62 13.47 -1.89
C SER A 133 11.66 12.84 -3.27
N GLU A 134 12.69 12.05 -3.56
CA GLU A 134 12.78 11.31 -4.81
C GLU A 134 11.58 10.37 -4.99
N LYS A 135 11.21 9.59 -3.97
CA LYS A 135 10.07 8.68 -4.04
C LYS A 135 8.75 9.43 -4.23
N ARG A 136 8.59 10.63 -3.67
CA ARG A 136 7.45 11.52 -3.98
C ARG A 136 7.48 11.98 -5.45
N HIS A 137 8.61 12.44 -5.96
CA HIS A 137 8.74 12.92 -7.34
C HIS A 137 8.61 11.80 -8.38
N VAL A 138 9.36 10.70 -8.25
CA VAL A 138 9.40 9.55 -9.18
C VAL A 138 8.08 8.78 -9.20
N SER A 139 7.38 8.67 -8.07
CA SER A 139 6.03 8.10 -8.05
C SER A 139 4.98 9.02 -8.70
N ARG A 140 5.40 10.19 -9.20
CA ARG A 140 4.58 11.25 -9.78
C ARG A 140 3.50 11.71 -8.79
N THR A 141 3.71 11.58 -7.46
CA THR A 141 2.70 11.99 -6.48
C THR A 141 2.46 13.49 -6.53
N SER A 142 3.50 14.28 -6.86
CA SER A 142 3.46 15.74 -7.02
C SER A 142 3.11 16.22 -8.43
N SER A 143 3.43 15.48 -9.50
CA SER A 143 3.29 16.00 -10.87
C SER A 143 1.86 16.02 -11.41
N TYR A 144 0.92 15.34 -10.75
CA TYR A 144 -0.49 15.26 -11.19
C TYR A 144 -1.46 15.97 -10.24
N PHE A 145 -1.05 16.22 -8.99
CA PHE A 145 -1.91 16.75 -7.94
C PHE A 145 -1.15 17.81 -7.16
N HIS A 146 -1.81 18.94 -6.91
CA HIS A 146 -1.33 19.93 -5.95
C HIS A 146 -1.36 19.36 -4.53
N GLU A 147 -0.66 20.01 -3.60
CA GLU A 147 -0.59 19.58 -2.19
C GLU A 147 -1.97 19.35 -1.59
N SER A 148 -2.86 20.32 -1.77
CA SER A 148 -4.22 20.28 -1.21
C SER A 148 -5.03 19.08 -1.73
N GLN A 149 -4.90 18.76 -3.01
CA GLN A 149 -5.55 17.61 -3.63
C GLN A 149 -4.95 16.31 -3.10
N PHE A 150 -3.63 16.27 -2.92
CA PHE A 150 -2.97 15.11 -2.37
C PHE A 150 -3.36 14.84 -0.91
N LEU A 151 -3.42 15.91 -0.11
CA LEU A 151 -3.87 15.85 1.28
C LEU A 151 -5.32 15.39 1.38
N SER A 152 -6.22 15.83 0.49
CA SER A 152 -7.60 15.33 0.48
C SER A 152 -7.69 13.84 0.16
N GLY A 153 -6.81 13.32 -0.70
CA GLY A 153 -6.68 11.87 -0.94
C GLY A 153 -6.24 11.09 0.31
N ILE A 154 -5.30 11.64 1.09
CA ILE A 154 -4.86 11.04 2.37
C ILE A 154 -6.03 11.04 3.37
N GLU A 155 -6.69 12.19 3.54
CA GLU A 155 -7.84 12.33 4.44
C GLU A 155 -8.97 11.37 4.06
N PHE A 156 -9.26 11.24 2.77
CA PHE A 156 -10.25 10.31 2.26
C PHE A 156 -9.90 8.85 2.62
N LEU A 157 -8.64 8.43 2.41
CA LEU A 157 -8.21 7.08 2.78
C LEU A 157 -8.26 6.85 4.29
N ASP A 158 -7.84 7.82 5.10
CA ASP A 158 -7.90 7.70 6.55
C ASP A 158 -9.34 7.60 7.06
N LYS A 159 -10.28 8.31 6.43
CA LYS A 159 -11.70 8.27 6.77
C LYS A 159 -12.38 6.97 6.34
N HIS A 160 -12.16 6.53 5.10
CA HIS A 160 -12.94 5.45 4.49
C HIS A 160 -12.21 4.11 4.43
N LEU A 161 -10.88 4.10 4.50
CA LEU A 161 -10.04 2.90 4.49
C LEU A 161 -8.89 3.01 5.53
N PRO A 162 -9.19 3.25 6.82
CA PRO A 162 -8.17 3.43 7.86
C PRO A 162 -7.20 2.24 8.00
N ALA A 163 -7.62 1.05 7.54
CA ALA A 163 -6.79 -0.14 7.45
C ALA A 163 -5.51 0.08 6.63
N VAL A 164 -5.51 0.97 5.62
CA VAL A 164 -4.34 1.31 4.81
C VAL A 164 -3.20 1.84 5.68
N ARG A 165 -3.50 2.84 6.53
CA ARG A 165 -2.52 3.40 7.47
C ARG A 165 -2.09 2.38 8.51
N ASN A 166 -3.03 1.61 9.02
CA ASN A 166 -2.76 0.55 10.00
C ASN A 166 -1.78 -0.49 9.44
N VAL A 167 -1.94 -0.90 8.18
CA VAL A 167 -1.04 -1.86 7.52
C VAL A 167 0.39 -1.36 7.50
N TYR A 168 0.63 -0.13 7.05
CA TYR A 168 1.99 0.42 7.04
C TYR A 168 2.57 0.55 8.45
N ARG A 169 1.79 1.09 9.39
CA ARG A 169 2.20 1.26 10.78
C ARG A 169 2.67 -0.05 11.40
N ARG A 170 1.79 -1.06 11.39
CA ARG A 170 2.06 -2.36 12.00
C ARG A 170 3.21 -3.10 11.33
N TYR A 171 3.32 -2.97 10.00
CA TYR A 171 4.42 -3.56 9.25
C TYR A 171 5.76 -2.97 9.68
N PHE A 172 5.89 -1.64 9.77
CA PHE A 172 7.14 -1.01 10.17
C PHE A 172 7.44 -1.16 11.67
N GLU A 173 6.43 -1.06 12.55
CA GLU A 173 6.57 -1.37 13.98
C GLU A 173 7.08 -2.79 14.21
N GLY A 174 6.57 -3.77 13.43
CA GLY A 174 7.02 -5.16 13.49
C GLY A 174 8.50 -5.32 13.14
N ILE A 175 8.99 -4.57 12.13
CA ILE A 175 10.40 -4.58 11.73
C ILE A 175 11.27 -3.88 12.80
N ARG A 176 10.76 -2.81 13.42
CA ARG A 176 11.50 -1.97 14.38
C ARG A 176 11.24 -2.34 15.85
N ARG A 177 10.65 -3.51 16.14
CA ARG A 177 10.34 -3.95 17.51
C ARG A 177 11.55 -3.91 18.45
N HIS A 178 12.75 -4.07 17.92
CA HIS A 178 14.02 -3.96 18.64
C HIS A 178 14.92 -2.95 17.90
N PRO A 179 14.70 -1.64 18.11
CA PRO A 179 15.38 -0.63 17.32
C PRO A 179 16.86 -0.60 17.68
N ASP A 180 17.73 -0.81 16.69
CA ASP A 180 19.16 -0.51 16.86
C ASP A 180 19.29 1.02 17.10
N PRO A 181 19.91 1.45 18.21
CA PRO A 181 20.15 2.86 18.48
C PRO A 181 21.15 3.50 17.51
N ARG A 182 21.92 2.69 16.75
CA ARG A 182 22.90 3.13 15.75
C ARG A 182 22.46 2.75 14.34
N MET A 183 21.33 3.31 13.90
CA MET A 183 20.86 3.17 12.52
C MET A 183 21.95 3.62 11.54
N THR A 184 22.33 2.75 10.61
CA THR A 184 23.24 3.08 9.50
C THR A 184 22.47 3.45 8.22
N SER A 185 23.18 4.01 7.23
CA SER A 185 22.60 4.24 5.89
C SER A 185 22.19 2.93 5.22
N TYR A 186 22.92 1.84 5.49
CA TYR A 186 22.57 0.50 5.04
C TYR A 186 21.22 0.04 5.63
N ASP A 187 21.04 0.17 6.95
CA ASP A 187 19.79 -0.22 7.62
C ASP A 187 18.60 0.58 7.10
N LEU A 188 18.79 1.89 6.89
CA LEU A 188 17.79 2.73 6.26
C LEU A 188 17.47 2.26 4.84
N GLY A 189 18.48 1.93 4.04
CA GLY A 189 18.30 1.37 2.70
C GLY A 189 17.49 0.08 2.72
N GLN A 190 17.66 -0.77 3.72
CA GLN A 190 16.86 -1.99 3.90
C GLN A 190 15.40 -1.65 4.27
N MET A 191 15.17 -0.67 5.14
CA MET A 191 13.82 -0.17 5.47
C MET A 191 13.11 0.39 4.23
N LEU A 192 13.81 1.14 3.39
CA LEU A 192 13.27 1.71 2.14
C LEU A 192 12.90 0.61 1.13
N LYS A 193 13.71 -0.44 0.99
CA LYS A 193 13.35 -1.62 0.18
C LYS A 193 12.11 -2.32 0.73
N LYS A 194 12.00 -2.44 2.06
CA LYS A 194 10.81 -3.02 2.71
C LYS A 194 9.57 -2.15 2.47
N TYR A 195 9.72 -0.82 2.46
CA TYR A 195 8.66 0.11 2.04
C TYR A 195 8.21 -0.17 0.60
N ASP A 196 9.12 -0.35 -0.36
CA ASP A 196 8.75 -0.61 -1.75
C ASP A 196 7.93 -1.90 -1.89
N VAL A 197 8.30 -2.95 -1.15
CA VAL A 197 7.57 -4.23 -1.10
C VAL A 197 6.15 -4.07 -0.56
N ILE A 198 6.00 -3.46 0.62
CA ILE A 198 4.66 -3.28 1.22
C ILE A 198 3.81 -2.31 0.40
N SER A 199 4.42 -1.27 -0.16
CA SER A 199 3.74 -0.28 -1.00
C SER A 199 3.16 -0.91 -2.27
N GLY A 200 3.88 -1.83 -2.90
CA GLY A 200 3.35 -2.61 -4.03
C GLY A 200 2.14 -3.45 -3.64
N ARG A 201 2.17 -4.11 -2.46
CA ARG A 201 1.04 -4.92 -1.98
C ARG A 201 -0.20 -4.08 -1.65
N VAL A 202 -0.02 -2.96 -0.95
CA VAL A 202 -1.10 -2.01 -0.65
C VAL A 202 -1.66 -1.41 -1.95
N TYR A 203 -0.81 -1.09 -2.92
CA TYR A 203 -1.23 -0.61 -4.24
C TYR A 203 -2.20 -1.59 -4.91
N HIS A 204 -1.89 -2.90 -4.92
CA HIS A 204 -2.79 -3.91 -5.47
C HIS A 204 -4.13 -3.98 -4.72
N ALA A 205 -4.12 -3.87 -3.40
CA ALA A 205 -5.33 -3.85 -2.60
C ALA A 205 -6.20 -2.61 -2.89
N ILE A 206 -5.59 -1.42 -2.92
CA ILE A 206 -6.27 -0.16 -3.28
C ILE A 206 -6.86 -0.25 -4.68
N ARG A 207 -6.08 -0.75 -5.66
CA ARG A 207 -6.55 -0.94 -7.04
C ARG A 207 -7.80 -1.81 -7.10
N GLY A 208 -7.84 -2.89 -6.31
CA GLY A 208 -9.02 -3.73 -6.21
C GLY A 208 -10.26 -3.02 -5.63
N VAL A 209 -10.08 -2.03 -4.76
CA VAL A 209 -11.19 -1.20 -4.24
C VAL A 209 -11.69 -0.22 -5.32
N VAL A 210 -10.78 0.52 -5.97
CA VAL A 210 -11.17 1.50 -7.01
C VAL A 210 -11.73 0.82 -8.26
N ASP A 211 -11.26 -0.38 -8.61
CA ASP A 211 -11.84 -1.18 -9.69
C ASP A 211 -13.29 -1.55 -9.35
N LYS A 212 -13.58 -2.04 -8.13
CA LYS A 212 -14.97 -2.31 -7.71
C LYS A 212 -15.84 -1.06 -7.75
N GLN A 213 -15.28 0.08 -7.39
CA GLN A 213 -16.00 1.36 -7.41
C GLN A 213 -16.33 1.83 -8.84
N GLU A 214 -15.43 1.64 -9.80
CA GLU A 214 -15.63 2.02 -11.21
C GLU A 214 -16.58 1.07 -11.95
N PHE A 215 -16.55 -0.22 -11.63
CA PHE A 215 -17.41 -1.24 -12.23
C PHE A 215 -18.72 -1.47 -11.46
N ASP A 216 -19.04 -0.59 -10.49
CA ASP A 216 -20.23 -0.69 -9.63
C ASP A 216 -20.42 -2.06 -8.95
N LEU A 217 -19.32 -2.76 -8.67
CA LEU A 217 -19.34 -4.07 -8.02
C LEU A 217 -19.60 -4.00 -6.50
N CYS A 218 -19.75 -2.78 -5.98
CA CYS A 218 -20.05 -2.49 -4.59
C CYS A 218 -21.54 -2.34 -4.29
N SER A 219 -22.42 -2.45 -5.30
CA SER A 219 -23.87 -2.37 -5.10
C SER A 219 -24.47 -3.76 -4.83
N GLY A 220 -24.65 -4.11 -3.55
CA GLY A 220 -25.36 -5.34 -3.18
C GLY A 220 -25.50 -5.67 -1.68
N THR A 221 -26.34 -4.92 -0.96
CA THR A 221 -27.39 -5.43 -0.02
C THR A 221 -28.25 -4.28 0.52
N GLU A 222 -29.27 -3.87 -0.24
CA GLU A 222 -30.61 -3.75 0.35
C GLU A 222 -31.39 -4.90 -0.29
N LEU A 223 -31.49 -6.03 0.41
CA LEU A 223 -32.59 -6.94 0.15
C LEU A 223 -33.84 -6.16 0.55
N LYS A 224 -34.62 -5.73 -0.44
CA LYS A 224 -36.04 -5.47 -0.20
C LYS A 224 -36.60 -6.78 0.31
N GLU A 225 -36.89 -6.83 1.61
CA GLU A 225 -37.91 -7.71 2.16
C GLU A 225 -39.23 -7.26 1.51
N ASN A 226 -39.44 -7.71 0.27
CA ASN A 226 -40.76 -7.67 -0.32
C ASN A 226 -41.48 -8.86 0.32
N ASP A 227 -42.45 -8.53 1.16
CA ASP A 227 -43.54 -9.40 1.59
C ASP A 227 -44.17 -10.09 0.37
N GLU A 228 -43.65 -11.26 -0.03
CA GLU A 228 -44.41 -12.24 -0.78
C GLU A 228 -45.31 -13.01 0.20
N LYS A 229 -46.40 -12.36 0.61
CA LYS A 229 -47.59 -13.05 1.11
C LYS A 229 -48.87 -12.36 0.61
N GLY A 230 -49.51 -12.99 -0.36
CA GLY A 230 -50.85 -12.68 -0.87
C GLY A 230 -50.79 -11.64 -1.98
N ASN A 231 -51.28 -11.88 -3.20
CA ASN A 231 -52.53 -12.54 -3.52
C ASN A 231 -52.51 -12.98 -4.99
N LEU A 232 -52.65 -14.28 -5.25
CA LEU A 232 -53.08 -14.82 -6.52
C LEU A 232 -54.60 -14.64 -6.59
N GLN A 233 -55.13 -13.61 -7.27
CA GLN A 233 -56.41 -13.73 -7.96
C GLN A 233 -56.73 -12.50 -8.83
N GLU A 234 -57.24 -12.79 -10.04
CA GLU A 234 -57.94 -11.90 -10.99
C GLU A 234 -57.10 -10.75 -11.61
N SER A 235 -57.01 -10.56 -12.92
CA SER A 235 -57.87 -10.96 -14.03
C SER A 235 -57.10 -10.78 -15.34
N LEU A 236 -56.93 -11.86 -16.12
CA LEU A 236 -56.55 -11.78 -17.53
C LEU A 236 -57.53 -12.65 -18.31
N SER A 237 -58.63 -12.01 -18.70
CA SER A 237 -59.54 -12.51 -19.73
C SER A 237 -60.43 -11.37 -20.16
N ILE A 238 -60.03 -10.64 -21.21
CA ILE A 238 -60.94 -10.24 -22.29
C ILE A 238 -60.10 -10.24 -23.57
N ASP A 239 -60.25 -11.30 -24.36
CA ASP A 239 -59.97 -11.30 -25.79
C ASP A 239 -61.01 -10.43 -26.53
N GLN A 240 -60.65 -10.12 -27.78
CA GLN A 240 -61.48 -9.76 -28.95
C GLN A 240 -61.52 -8.26 -29.28
N LEU A 241 -60.96 -7.85 -30.43
CA LEU A 241 -61.59 -7.82 -31.78
C LEU A 241 -62.61 -6.68 -31.89
#